data_AF-A0A317EHR6-F1
#
_entry.id   AF-A0A317EHR6-F1
#
_cell.length_a   1.000
_cell.length_b   1.000
_cell.length_c   1.000
_cell.angle_alpha   90.00
_cell.angle_beta   90.00
_cell.angle_gamma   90.00
#
_symmetry.space_group_name_H-M   'P 1'
#
loop_
_entity.id
_entity.type
_entity.pdbx_description
1 polymer ?
#
loop_
_entity_poly.entity_id
_entity_poly.type
_entity_poly.pdbx_seq_one_letter_code
_entity_poly.pdbx_strand_id
1 'polypeptide(L)'
;MNNSEENTELVLKYLDGELTEAEQLSFETSLKSNIAMQQEFENLKTAKLGLKHYGLKADVAAVHQDMMHAIKGNDLKVHKLKWLPNIFKIAASIFVILFLALSYKFFSVNPERIYEEQYIPYTIGIDRGNANTNSLEIAYQNQDYQAVIAVYKQLKKASTKELFLAAQAYSKLNDLTNAIIILQYILQTEGNEGPFHDDAEYYLGLAYMWKHDYNATFKIFEKIYQDKSHVYHEKVSLGTLFDLKLLALKK
;
A
#
# COMPACT_ATOMS: atom_id res chain seq x y z
N MET A 1 83.18 -41.10 23.55
CA MET A 1 82.13 -40.69 22.59
C MET A 1 80.77 -40.81 23.30
N ASN A 2 80.48 -39.91 24.26
CA ASN A 2 79.24 -39.98 25.07
C ASN A 2 78.56 -38.59 25.18
N ASN A 3 79.33 -37.50 25.17
CA ASN A 3 78.79 -36.15 25.41
C ASN A 3 78.00 -35.55 24.23
N SER A 4 78.17 -36.05 22.99
CA SER A 4 77.47 -35.47 21.83
C SER A 4 76.00 -35.89 21.80
N GLU A 5 75.71 -37.17 22.07
CA GLU A 5 74.36 -37.71 22.06
C GLU A 5 73.53 -37.17 23.23
N GLU A 6 74.16 -37.00 24.40
CA GLU A 6 73.55 -36.38 25.59
C GLU A 6 73.19 -34.91 25.35
N ASN A 7 74.03 -34.16 24.62
CA ASN A 7 73.73 -32.79 24.22
C ASN A 7 72.59 -32.71 23.20
N THR A 8 72.52 -33.64 22.23
CA THR A 8 71.42 -33.72 21.27
C THR A 8 70.08 -33.95 21.97
N GLU A 9 70.05 -34.87 22.94
CA GLU A 9 68.84 -35.20 23.69
C GLU A 9 68.33 -34.01 24.52
N LEU A 10 69.24 -33.28 25.17
CA LEU A 10 68.90 -32.06 25.92
C LEU A 10 68.36 -30.95 25.00
N VAL A 11 68.95 -30.78 23.82
CA VAL A 11 68.46 -29.82 22.80
C VAL A 11 67.04 -30.17 22.34
N LEU A 12 66.77 -31.45 22.09
CA LEU A 12 65.43 -31.92 21.68
C LEU A 12 64.39 -31.70 22.79
N LYS A 13 64.70 -32.10 24.03
CA LYS A 13 63.82 -31.87 25.20
C LYS A 13 63.52 -30.39 25.40
N TYR A 14 64.50 -29.51 25.20
CA TYR A 14 64.28 -28.06 25.25
C TYR A 14 63.36 -27.59 24.12
N LEU A 15 63.59 -28.04 22.88
CA LEU A 15 62.75 -27.68 21.73
C LEU A 15 61.31 -28.19 21.84
N ASP A 16 61.10 -29.31 22.54
CA ASP A 16 59.78 -29.90 22.80
C ASP A 16 59.11 -29.36 24.07
N GLY A 17 59.83 -28.56 24.88
CA GLY A 17 59.31 -27.92 26.08
C GLY A 17 59.22 -28.85 27.29
N GLU A 18 59.99 -29.93 27.30
CA GLU A 18 59.94 -31.00 28.32
C GLU A 18 60.92 -30.79 29.48
N LEU A 19 61.78 -29.76 29.42
CA LEU A 19 62.73 -29.44 30.49
C LEU A 19 62.08 -28.65 31.63
N THR A 20 62.48 -28.94 32.87
CA THR A 20 62.07 -28.16 34.06
C THR A 20 62.74 -26.78 34.08
N GLU A 21 62.19 -25.83 34.84
CA GLU A 21 62.71 -24.45 34.90
C GLU A 21 64.20 -24.40 35.31
N ALA A 22 64.63 -25.28 36.22
CA ALA A 22 66.02 -25.37 36.65
C ALA A 22 66.95 -25.90 35.54
N GLU A 23 66.49 -26.88 34.76
CA GLU A 23 67.23 -27.46 33.65
C GLU A 23 67.32 -26.52 32.45
N GLN A 24 66.25 -25.77 32.17
CA GLN A 24 66.24 -24.73 31.13
C GLN A 24 67.30 -23.66 31.40
N LEU A 25 67.42 -23.19 32.63
CA LEU A 25 68.37 -22.13 32.99
C LEU A 25 69.83 -22.62 32.91
N SER A 26 70.07 -23.88 33.25
CA SER A 26 71.37 -24.56 33.05
C SER A 26 71.69 -24.74 31.56
N PHE A 27 70.71 -25.16 30.77
CA PHE A 27 70.84 -25.34 29.33
C PHE A 27 71.14 -24.02 28.61
N GLU A 28 70.43 -22.92 28.92
CA GLU A 28 70.66 -21.60 28.33
C GLU A 28 72.05 -21.04 28.67
N THR A 29 72.55 -21.32 29.88
CA THR A 29 73.91 -20.94 30.29
C THR A 29 74.96 -21.73 29.50
N SER A 30 74.71 -23.02 29.28
CA SER A 30 75.57 -23.91 28.49
C SER A 30 75.54 -23.55 27.01
N LEU A 31 74.38 -23.15 26.50
CA LEU A 31 74.19 -22.67 25.13
C LEU A 31 74.99 -21.39 24.88
N LYS A 32 75.07 -20.45 25.83
CA LYS A 32 75.85 -19.20 25.67
C LYS A 32 77.36 -19.41 25.64
N SER A 33 77.84 -20.46 26.30
CA SER A 33 79.28 -20.72 26.47
C SER A 33 79.86 -21.70 25.44
N ASN A 34 79.03 -22.52 24.79
CA ASN A 34 79.47 -23.56 23.88
C ASN A 34 78.97 -23.34 22.43
N ILE A 35 79.89 -22.97 21.53
CA ILE A 35 79.59 -22.71 20.11
C ILE A 35 79.06 -23.97 19.39
N ALA A 36 79.58 -25.17 19.72
CA ALA A 36 79.12 -26.40 19.08
C ALA A 36 77.64 -26.70 19.42
N MET A 37 77.26 -26.43 20.66
CA MET A 37 75.89 -26.62 21.15
C MET A 37 74.91 -25.61 20.52
N GLN A 38 75.35 -24.37 20.27
CA GLN A 38 74.56 -23.37 19.53
C GLN A 38 74.27 -23.82 18.10
N GLN A 39 75.29 -24.34 17.43
CA GLN A 39 75.17 -24.80 16.05
C GLN A 39 74.23 -26.01 15.94
N GLU A 40 74.32 -26.94 16.89
CA GLU A 40 73.43 -28.09 16.96
C GLU A 40 71.97 -27.69 17.25
N PHE A 41 71.77 -26.74 18.17
CA PHE A 41 70.44 -26.17 18.45
C PHE A 41 69.81 -25.52 17.20
N GLU A 42 70.54 -24.66 16.49
CA GLU A 42 70.01 -24.01 15.29
C GLU A 42 69.73 -25.00 14.15
N ASN A 43 70.55 -26.04 14.00
CA ASN A 43 70.32 -27.11 13.02
C ASN A 43 69.03 -27.88 13.32
N LEU A 44 68.84 -28.32 14.57
CA LEU A 44 67.65 -29.08 14.98
C LEU A 44 66.39 -28.23 14.94
N LYS A 45 66.47 -26.97 15.36
CA LYS A 45 65.38 -25.99 15.24
C LYS A 45 64.97 -25.79 13.78
N THR A 46 65.94 -25.66 12.87
CA THR A 46 65.68 -25.52 11.43
C THR A 46 65.04 -26.79 10.85
N ALA A 47 65.54 -27.97 11.21
CA ALA A 47 64.95 -29.24 10.81
C ALA A 47 63.50 -29.39 11.29
N LYS A 48 63.23 -29.04 12.56
CA LYS A 48 61.88 -29.05 13.15
C LYS A 48 60.93 -28.09 12.43
N LEU A 49 61.38 -26.88 12.12
CA LEU A 49 60.60 -25.92 11.33
C LEU A 49 60.33 -26.43 9.91
N GLY A 50 61.32 -27.03 9.26
CA GLY A 50 61.18 -27.65 7.93
C GLY A 50 60.12 -28.75 7.92
N LEU A 51 60.15 -29.65 8.90
CA LEU A 51 59.15 -30.72 9.06
C LEU A 51 57.75 -30.16 9.31
N LYS A 52 57.61 -29.14 10.16
CA LYS A 52 56.32 -28.49 10.44
C LYS A 52 55.73 -27.83 9.19
N HIS A 53 56.56 -27.12 8.42
CA HIS A 53 56.14 -26.51 7.16
C HIS A 53 55.73 -27.56 6.11
N TYR A 54 56.46 -28.68 6.05
CA TYR A 54 56.12 -29.77 5.13
C TYR A 54 54.78 -30.43 5.52
N GLY A 55 54.58 -30.73 6.80
CA GLY A 55 53.32 -31.28 7.32
C GLY A 55 52.12 -30.36 7.02
N LEU A 56 52.25 -29.06 7.35
CA LEU A 56 51.19 -28.09 7.07
C LEU A 56 50.85 -28.00 5.57
N LYS A 57 51.87 -28.04 4.70
CA LYS A 57 51.66 -28.02 3.25
C LYS A 57 50.94 -29.27 2.77
N ALA A 58 51.26 -30.44 3.33
CA ALA A 58 50.58 -31.69 3.00
C ALA A 58 49.10 -31.66 3.45
N ASP A 59 48.83 -31.18 4.66
CA ASP A 59 47.46 -31.04 5.18
C ASP A 59 46.62 -30.07 4.34
N VAL A 60 47.18 -28.91 3.99
CA VAL A 60 46.51 -27.93 3.12
C VAL A 60 46.25 -28.51 1.73
N ALA A 61 47.20 -29.27 1.17
CA ALA A 61 47.01 -29.91 -0.12
C ALA A 61 45.88 -30.96 -0.08
N ALA A 62 45.80 -31.76 0.99
CA ALA A 62 44.74 -32.74 1.18
C ALA A 62 43.37 -32.07 1.31
N VAL A 63 43.23 -31.06 2.17
CA VAL A 63 41.99 -30.29 2.34
C VAL A 63 41.57 -29.61 1.03
N HIS A 64 42.52 -29.04 0.29
CA HIS A 64 42.25 -28.42 -1.00
C HIS A 64 41.75 -29.43 -2.03
N GLN A 65 42.34 -30.63 -2.06
CA GLN A 65 41.93 -31.70 -2.96
C GLN A 65 40.51 -32.19 -2.61
N ASP A 66 40.20 -32.40 -1.33
CA ASP A 66 38.86 -32.78 -0.87
C ASP A 66 37.81 -31.71 -1.21
N MET A 67 38.15 -30.44 -1.01
CA MET A 67 37.28 -29.32 -1.37
C MET A 67 37.05 -29.25 -2.89
N MET A 68 38.09 -29.48 -3.70
CA MET A 68 37.97 -29.50 -5.16
C MET A 68 37.14 -30.68 -5.67
N HIS A 69 37.24 -31.85 -5.03
CA HIS A 69 36.39 -33.00 -5.33
C HIS A 69 34.92 -32.74 -4.95
N ALA A 70 34.66 -32.10 -3.81
CA ALA A 70 33.31 -31.71 -3.41
C ALA A 70 32.68 -30.67 -4.36
N ILE A 71 33.48 -29.70 -4.84
CA ILE A 71 33.01 -28.67 -5.78
C ILE A 71 32.76 -29.27 -7.18
N LYS A 72 33.63 -30.16 -7.68
CA LYS A 72 33.43 -30.81 -8.98
C LYS A 72 32.34 -31.88 -8.98
N GLY A 73 32.05 -32.52 -7.84
CA GLY A 73 30.97 -33.50 -7.70
C GLY A 73 29.58 -32.88 -7.61
N ASN A 74 29.49 -31.64 -7.14
CA ASN A 74 28.25 -30.86 -7.11
C ASN A 74 28.16 -29.93 -8.32
N ASP A 75 27.91 -30.52 -9.49
CA ASP A 75 27.18 -29.83 -10.55
C ASP A 75 25.76 -29.52 -10.01
N LEU A 76 25.63 -28.50 -9.17
CA LEU A 76 24.36 -27.91 -8.81
C LEU A 76 23.79 -27.36 -10.11
N LYS A 77 23.03 -28.21 -10.82
CA LYS A 77 22.21 -27.83 -11.97
C LYS A 77 21.23 -26.78 -11.48
N VAL A 78 21.64 -25.51 -11.54
CA VAL A 78 20.78 -24.37 -11.30
C VAL A 78 19.68 -24.49 -12.35
N HIS A 79 18.54 -25.05 -11.95
CA HIS A 79 17.36 -25.07 -12.79
C HIS A 79 16.92 -23.62 -12.90
N LYS A 80 17.47 -22.91 -13.90
CA LYS A 80 16.94 -21.63 -14.32
C LYS A 80 15.48 -21.89 -14.60
N LEU A 81 14.57 -21.42 -13.73
CA LEU A 81 13.14 -21.55 -13.94
C LEU A 81 12.81 -20.77 -15.22
N LYS A 82 12.81 -21.48 -16.36
CA LYS A 82 12.62 -20.91 -17.69
C LYS A 82 11.25 -20.24 -17.86
N TRP A 83 10.34 -20.41 -16.90
CA TRP A 83 8.99 -19.84 -16.90
C TRP A 83 8.86 -18.48 -16.18
N LEU A 84 9.79 -18.12 -15.27
CA LEU A 84 9.76 -16.81 -14.62
C LEU A 84 9.76 -15.63 -15.61
N PRO A 85 10.63 -15.58 -16.65
CA PRO A 85 10.65 -14.43 -17.56
C PRO A 85 9.37 -14.30 -18.38
N ASN A 86 8.64 -15.40 -18.63
CA ASN A 86 7.38 -15.35 -19.36
C ASN A 86 6.24 -14.85 -18.47
N ILE A 87 6.22 -15.21 -17.18
CA ILE A 87 5.24 -14.69 -16.21
C ILE A 87 5.39 -13.18 -16.06
N PHE A 88 6.62 -12.65 -15.98
CA PHE A 88 6.85 -11.21 -15.90
C PHE A 88 6.43 -10.47 -17.18
N LYS A 89 6.63 -11.06 -18.37
CA LYS A 89 6.14 -10.48 -19.64
C LYS A 89 4.61 -10.42 -19.68
N ILE A 90 3.94 -11.48 -19.25
CA ILE A 90 2.47 -11.53 -19.18
C ILE A 90 1.97 -10.49 -18.18
N ALA A 91 2.54 -10.44 -16.97
CA ALA A 91 2.17 -9.46 -15.95
C ALA A 91 2.40 -8.02 -16.42
N ALA A 92 3.52 -7.72 -17.08
CA ALA A 92 3.81 -6.41 -17.64
C ALA A 92 2.80 -6.03 -18.75
N SER A 93 2.41 -6.97 -19.60
CA SER A 93 1.41 -6.71 -20.64
C SER A 93 0.03 -6.38 -20.05
N ILE A 94 -0.39 -7.12 -19.02
CA ILE A 94 -1.65 -6.86 -18.30
C ILE A 94 -1.58 -5.50 -17.60
N PHE A 95 -0.43 -5.18 -16.99
CA PHE A 95 -0.22 -3.89 -16.33
C PHE A 95 -0.31 -2.72 -17.32
N VAL A 96 0.31 -2.83 -18.49
CA VAL A 96 0.21 -1.80 -19.54
C VAL A 96 -1.23 -1.63 -20.00
N ILE A 97 -1.96 -2.73 -20.23
CA ILE A 97 -3.37 -2.66 -20.62
C ILE A 97 -4.22 -2.00 -19.53
N LEU A 98 -4.04 -2.41 -18.27
CA LEU A 98 -4.74 -1.80 -17.12
C LEU A 98 -4.40 -0.32 -16.97
N PHE A 99 -3.12 0.04 -17.11
CA PHE A 99 -2.67 1.42 -17.00
C PHE A 99 -3.28 2.31 -18.09
N LEU A 100 -3.28 1.83 -19.33
CA LEU A 100 -3.92 2.53 -20.46
C LEU A 100 -5.44 2.65 -20.25
N ALA A 101 -6.10 1.59 -19.80
CA ALA A 101 -7.54 1.60 -19.53
C ALA A 101 -7.90 2.58 -18.40
N LEU A 102 -7.14 2.57 -17.30
CA LEU A 102 -7.34 3.48 -16.17
C LEU A 102 -7.07 4.94 -16.56
N SER A 103 -6.01 5.19 -17.34
CA SER A 103 -5.67 6.51 -17.84
C SER A 103 -6.74 7.03 -18.79
N TYR A 104 -7.18 6.22 -19.76
CA TYR A 104 -8.28 6.57 -20.64
C TYR A 104 -9.54 6.92 -19.84
N LYS A 105 -9.90 6.09 -18.85
CA LYS A 105 -11.05 6.34 -17.99
C LYS A 105 -10.90 7.65 -17.20
N PHE A 106 -9.74 7.90 -16.59
CA PHE A 106 -9.47 9.13 -15.84
C PHE A 106 -9.65 10.40 -16.67
N PHE A 107 -9.24 10.38 -17.95
CA PHE A 107 -9.45 11.52 -18.86
C PHE A 107 -10.88 11.61 -19.42
N SER A 108 -11.56 10.48 -19.60
CA SER A 108 -12.91 10.42 -20.16
C SER A 108 -14.02 10.67 -19.14
N VAL A 109 -13.76 10.57 -17.83
CA VAL A 109 -14.75 10.86 -16.80
C VAL A 109 -15.10 12.34 -16.83
N ASN A 110 -16.37 12.62 -17.10
CA ASN A 110 -16.92 13.96 -17.27
C ASN A 110 -18.05 14.16 -16.23
N PRO A 111 -17.99 15.22 -15.40
CA PRO A 111 -19.00 15.48 -14.36
C PRO A 111 -20.41 15.68 -14.92
N GLU A 112 -20.54 16.37 -16.05
CA GLU A 112 -21.83 16.67 -16.68
C GLU A 112 -22.53 15.38 -17.10
N ARG A 113 -21.80 14.42 -17.67
CA ARG A 113 -22.34 13.12 -18.05
C ARG A 113 -22.86 12.33 -16.85
N ILE A 114 -22.12 12.30 -15.74
CA ILE A 114 -22.58 11.61 -14.52
C ILE A 114 -23.85 12.28 -14.01
N TYR A 115 -23.94 13.60 -14.08
CA TYR A 115 -25.15 14.33 -13.69
C TYR A 115 -26.33 13.96 -14.57
N GLU A 116 -26.17 13.97 -15.89
CA GLU A 116 -27.24 13.61 -16.82
C GLU A 116 -27.74 12.17 -16.60
N GLU A 117 -26.84 11.23 -16.29
CA GLU A 117 -27.20 9.83 -16.01
C GLU A 117 -27.95 9.67 -14.68
N GLN A 118 -27.68 10.53 -13.69
CA GLN A 118 -28.26 10.44 -12.34
C GLN A 118 -29.44 11.39 -12.13
N TYR A 119 -29.57 12.46 -12.91
CA TYR A 119 -30.60 13.45 -12.67
C TYR A 119 -31.99 12.94 -13.08
N ILE A 120 -32.91 12.90 -12.11
CA ILE A 120 -34.31 12.58 -12.33
C ILE A 120 -35.12 13.87 -12.14
N PRO A 121 -35.88 14.34 -13.15
CA PRO A 121 -36.76 15.48 -12.96
C PRO A 121 -37.87 15.14 -11.96
N TYR A 122 -37.91 15.84 -10.84
CA TYR A 122 -39.00 15.69 -9.87
C TYR A 122 -40.31 16.28 -10.43
N THR A 123 -41.36 15.46 -10.45
CA THR A 123 -42.70 15.86 -10.86
C THR A 123 -43.70 15.57 -9.74
N ILE A 124 -44.64 16.47 -9.53
CA ILE A 124 -45.71 16.26 -8.55
C ILE A 124 -46.73 15.32 -9.19
N GLY A 125 -47.02 14.19 -8.53
CA GLY A 125 -48.10 13.30 -8.93
C GLY A 125 -49.44 14.05 -8.88
N ILE A 126 -50.21 14.01 -9.97
CA ILE A 126 -51.54 14.62 -10.02
C ILE A 126 -52.51 13.67 -9.31
N ASP A 127 -52.63 13.82 -7.98
CA ASP A 127 -53.69 13.16 -7.23
C ASP A 127 -55.02 13.87 -7.52
N ARG A 128 -55.93 13.20 -8.25
CA ARG A 128 -57.26 13.73 -8.62
C ARG A 128 -58.24 13.87 -7.43
N GLY A 129 -57.74 13.94 -6.20
CA GLY A 129 -58.56 13.86 -4.98
C GLY A 129 -58.38 15.00 -3.96
N ASN A 130 -57.37 15.87 -4.09
CA ASN A 130 -57.08 16.86 -3.06
C ASN A 130 -57.31 18.30 -3.56
N ALA A 131 -58.43 18.89 -3.17
CA ALA A 131 -58.86 20.24 -3.52
C ALA A 131 -58.07 21.38 -2.84
N ASN A 132 -56.92 21.08 -2.21
CA ASN A 132 -56.08 22.04 -1.49
C ASN A 132 -54.69 22.16 -2.12
N THR A 133 -54.61 22.35 -3.44
CA THR A 133 -53.33 22.65 -4.09
C THR A 133 -52.86 24.04 -3.64
N ASN A 134 -51.79 24.10 -2.84
CA ASN A 134 -51.22 25.37 -2.40
C ASN A 134 -50.67 26.14 -3.62
N SER A 135 -50.77 27.47 -3.59
CA SER A 135 -50.16 28.41 -4.55
C SER A 135 -48.72 28.07 -4.92
N LEU A 136 -47.91 27.58 -3.98
CA LEU A 136 -46.54 27.12 -4.21
C LEU A 136 -46.50 25.89 -5.13
N GLU A 137 -47.37 24.91 -4.92
CA GLU A 137 -47.45 23.71 -5.75
C GLU A 137 -47.91 24.03 -7.16
N ILE A 138 -48.89 24.94 -7.31
CA ILE A 138 -49.37 25.43 -8.61
C ILE A 138 -48.22 26.09 -9.37
N ALA A 139 -47.46 26.97 -8.71
CA ALA A 139 -46.29 27.61 -9.32
C ALA A 139 -45.25 26.57 -9.78
N TYR A 140 -44.99 25.55 -8.96
CA TYR A 140 -44.05 24.49 -9.31
C TYR A 140 -44.53 23.65 -10.50
N GLN A 141 -45.82 23.29 -10.54
CA GLN A 141 -46.43 22.57 -11.67
C GLN A 141 -46.35 23.36 -12.97
N ASN A 142 -46.52 24.67 -12.89
CA ASN A 142 -46.37 25.59 -14.02
C ASN A 142 -44.91 25.88 -14.40
N GLN A 143 -43.94 25.22 -13.74
CA GLN A 143 -42.50 25.44 -13.91
C GLN A 143 -42.04 26.89 -13.62
N ASP A 144 -42.87 27.66 -12.90
CA ASP A 144 -42.54 29.01 -12.45
C ASP A 144 -41.75 28.94 -11.14
N TYR A 145 -40.48 28.56 -11.27
CA TYR A 145 -39.57 28.39 -10.13
C TYR A 145 -39.31 29.70 -9.38
N GLN A 146 -39.43 30.85 -10.05
CA GLN A 146 -39.27 32.16 -9.44
C GLN A 146 -40.47 32.45 -8.52
N ALA A 147 -41.69 32.17 -8.98
CA ALA A 147 -42.88 32.28 -8.14
C ALA A 147 -42.86 31.31 -6.95
N VAL A 148 -42.37 30.07 -7.13
CA VAL A 148 -42.19 29.12 -6.01
C VAL A 148 -41.34 29.72 -4.90
N ILE A 149 -40.18 30.29 -5.26
CA ILE A 149 -39.28 30.92 -4.29
C ILE A 149 -39.92 32.16 -3.65
N ALA A 150 -40.63 32.96 -4.43
CA ALA A 150 -41.31 34.16 -3.91
C ALA A 150 -42.38 33.80 -2.88
N VAL A 151 -43.20 32.77 -3.16
CA VAL A 151 -44.21 32.26 -2.22
C VAL A 151 -43.55 31.65 -0.99
N TYR A 152 -42.52 30.81 -1.18
CA TYR A 152 -41.77 30.18 -0.09
C TYR A 152 -41.23 31.19 0.93
N LYS A 153 -40.63 32.30 0.46
CA LYS A 153 -40.08 33.36 1.31
C LYS A 153 -41.12 34.08 2.16
N GLN A 154 -42.40 34.00 1.80
CA GLN A 154 -43.50 34.61 2.55
C GLN A 154 -44.12 33.65 3.59
N LEU A 155 -43.78 32.35 3.53
CA LEU A 155 -44.29 31.37 4.48
C LEU A 155 -43.65 31.57 5.86
N LYS A 156 -44.48 31.73 6.89
CA LYS A 156 -44.01 31.77 8.29
C LYS A 156 -43.56 30.40 8.78
N LYS A 157 -44.17 29.34 8.27
CA LYS A 157 -43.84 27.94 8.53
C LYS A 157 -44.16 27.14 7.27
N ALA A 158 -43.13 26.54 6.68
CA ALA A 158 -43.27 25.66 5.54
C ALA A 158 -43.38 24.20 6.01
N SER A 159 -44.26 23.44 5.38
CA SER A 159 -44.29 21.98 5.44
C SER A 159 -43.08 21.37 4.73
N THR A 160 -42.77 20.11 5.00
CA THR A 160 -41.66 19.43 4.31
C THR A 160 -41.85 19.39 2.80
N LYS A 161 -43.08 19.19 2.32
CA LYS A 161 -43.39 19.23 0.89
C LYS A 161 -43.05 20.60 0.28
N GLU A 162 -43.43 21.69 0.94
CA GLU A 162 -43.12 23.05 0.47
C GLU A 162 -41.63 23.36 0.52
N LEU A 163 -40.92 22.89 1.56
CA LEU A 163 -39.47 22.97 1.65
C LEU A 163 -38.80 22.22 0.50
N PHE A 164 -39.23 20.99 0.25
CA PHE A 164 -38.68 20.16 -0.81
C PHE A 164 -38.91 20.80 -2.18
N LEU A 165 -40.12 21.27 -2.47
CA LEU A 165 -40.42 21.99 -3.72
C LEU A 165 -39.61 23.28 -3.87
N ALA A 166 -39.40 24.03 -2.78
CA ALA A 166 -38.53 25.20 -2.79
C ALA A 166 -37.08 24.82 -3.11
N ALA A 167 -36.54 23.74 -2.53
CA ALA A 167 -35.19 23.26 -2.83
C ALA A 167 -35.03 22.84 -4.29
N GLN A 168 -36.03 22.17 -4.86
CA GLN A 168 -36.05 21.80 -6.27
C GLN A 168 -36.08 23.05 -7.17
N ALA A 169 -36.88 24.07 -6.82
CA ALA A 169 -36.93 25.34 -7.54
C ALA A 169 -35.60 26.11 -7.48
N TYR A 170 -34.96 26.18 -6.30
CA TYR A 170 -33.62 26.76 -6.15
C TYR A 170 -32.59 26.02 -7.01
N SER A 171 -32.62 24.68 -7.03
CA SER A 171 -31.73 23.87 -7.88
C SER A 171 -31.93 24.17 -9.36
N LYS A 172 -33.19 24.29 -9.82
CA LYS A 172 -33.52 24.64 -11.22
C LYS A 172 -33.04 26.02 -11.63
N LEU A 173 -32.99 26.97 -10.70
CA LEU A 173 -32.46 28.31 -10.92
C LEU A 173 -30.95 28.42 -10.64
N ASN A 174 -30.27 27.28 -10.50
CA ASN A 174 -28.83 27.17 -10.24
C ASN A 174 -28.37 27.82 -8.92
N ASP A 175 -29.30 28.08 -8.00
CA ASP A 175 -29.00 28.52 -6.64
C ASP A 175 -28.82 27.32 -5.71
N LEU A 176 -27.74 26.58 -5.98
CA LEU A 176 -27.42 25.34 -5.27
C LEU A 176 -27.18 25.55 -3.78
N THR A 177 -26.74 26.73 -3.37
CA THR A 177 -26.43 27.00 -1.97
C THR A 177 -27.71 27.00 -1.14
N ASN A 178 -28.76 27.69 -1.59
CA ASN A 178 -30.04 27.66 -0.90
C ASN A 178 -30.72 26.28 -0.99
N ALA A 179 -30.60 25.59 -2.13
CA ALA A 179 -31.11 24.22 -2.27
C ALA A 179 -30.47 23.27 -1.24
N ILE A 180 -29.15 23.27 -1.12
CA ILE A 180 -28.40 22.44 -0.16
C ILE A 180 -28.85 22.72 1.27
N ILE A 181 -28.98 24.00 1.64
CA ILE A 181 -29.40 24.40 3.00
C ILE A 181 -30.78 23.82 3.33
N ILE A 182 -31.73 23.93 2.40
CA ILE A 182 -33.10 23.45 2.62
C ILE A 182 -33.15 21.92 2.68
N LEU A 183 -32.43 21.22 1.79
CA LEU A 183 -32.39 19.75 1.78
C LEU A 183 -31.77 19.20 3.06
N GLN A 184 -30.68 19.81 3.54
CA GLN A 184 -30.09 19.45 4.83
C GLN A 184 -31.07 19.67 5.99
N TYR A 185 -31.82 20.78 5.96
CA TYR A 185 -32.83 21.06 6.97
C TYR A 185 -33.94 20.00 6.99
N ILE A 186 -34.41 19.55 5.82
CA ILE A 186 -35.38 18.45 5.71
C ILE A 186 -34.84 17.18 6.38
N LEU A 187 -33.63 16.76 6.02
CA LEU A 187 -33.00 15.55 6.57
C LEU A 187 -32.80 15.62 8.09
N GLN A 188 -32.51 16.81 8.63
CA GLN A 188 -32.36 17.02 10.07
C GLN A 188 -33.68 17.01 10.83
N THR A 189 -34.78 17.41 10.19
CA THR A 189 -36.08 17.60 10.86
C THR A 189 -37.01 16.39 10.76
N GLU A 190 -37.01 15.66 9.65
CA GLU A 190 -37.86 14.46 9.50
C GLU A 190 -37.24 13.19 10.07
N GLY A 191 -35.91 13.15 10.21
CA GLY A 191 -35.20 11.90 10.51
C GLY A 191 -35.27 10.91 9.35
N ASN A 192 -34.83 9.66 9.59
CA ASN A 192 -34.63 8.64 8.54
C ASN A 192 -35.91 8.01 7.98
N GLU A 193 -37.08 8.28 8.57
CA GLU A 193 -38.38 7.70 8.16
C GLU A 193 -39.33 8.74 7.55
N GLY A 194 -38.80 9.94 7.27
CA GLY A 194 -39.57 11.03 6.66
C GLY A 194 -40.07 10.67 5.26
N PRO A 195 -41.29 11.10 4.87
CA PRO A 195 -41.83 10.83 3.53
C PRO A 195 -40.98 11.43 2.40
N PHE A 196 -40.14 12.44 2.69
CA PHE A 196 -39.21 13.03 1.73
C PHE A 196 -37.75 12.74 2.07
N HIS A 197 -37.44 11.82 3.01
CA HIS A 197 -36.06 11.56 3.43
C HIS A 197 -35.18 11.12 2.27
N ASP A 198 -35.55 10.02 1.61
CA ASP A 198 -34.78 9.44 0.51
C ASP A 198 -34.65 10.40 -0.68
N ASP A 199 -35.73 11.13 -0.98
CA ASP A 199 -35.73 12.17 -2.00
C ASP A 199 -34.75 13.28 -1.63
N ALA A 200 -34.87 13.85 -0.42
CA ALA A 200 -34.01 14.93 0.04
C ALA A 200 -32.53 14.52 0.07
N GLU A 201 -32.23 13.28 0.48
CA GLU A 201 -30.88 12.75 0.50
C GLU A 201 -30.30 12.61 -0.91
N TYR A 202 -31.08 12.03 -1.84
CA TYR A 202 -30.64 11.88 -3.22
C TYR A 202 -30.40 13.22 -3.93
N TYR A 203 -31.36 14.15 -3.84
CA TYR A 203 -31.23 15.47 -4.47
C TYR A 203 -30.16 16.34 -3.79
N LEU A 204 -29.87 16.12 -2.51
CA LEU A 204 -28.73 16.76 -1.85
C LEU A 204 -27.41 16.29 -2.46
N GLY A 205 -27.26 15.00 -2.72
CA GLY A 205 -26.11 14.46 -3.45
C GLY A 205 -25.95 15.08 -4.84
N LEU A 206 -27.04 15.18 -5.60
CA LEU A 206 -27.03 15.83 -6.92
C LEU A 206 -26.66 17.31 -6.85
N ALA A 207 -27.17 18.05 -5.86
CA ALA A 207 -26.85 19.46 -5.67
C ALA A 207 -25.37 19.67 -5.33
N TYR A 208 -24.78 18.81 -4.49
CA TYR A 208 -23.34 18.81 -4.25
C TYR A 208 -22.53 18.50 -5.51
N MET A 209 -23.00 17.56 -6.33
CA MET A 209 -22.33 17.18 -7.55
C MET A 209 -22.28 18.34 -8.54
N TRP A 210 -23.40 19.05 -8.70
CA TRP A 210 -23.49 20.24 -9.54
C TRP A 210 -22.64 21.41 -9.01
N LYS A 211 -22.44 21.47 -7.68
CA LYS A 211 -21.50 22.42 -7.04
C LYS A 211 -20.04 21.98 -7.13
N HIS A 212 -19.75 20.87 -7.81
CA HIS A 212 -18.43 20.23 -7.90
C HIS A 212 -17.84 19.83 -6.54
N ASP A 213 -18.69 19.54 -5.54
CA ASP A 213 -18.29 18.94 -4.26
C ASP A 213 -18.43 17.42 -4.33
N TYR A 214 -17.49 16.80 -5.04
CA TYR A 214 -17.50 15.35 -5.30
C TYR A 214 -17.27 14.53 -4.03
N ASN A 215 -16.60 15.09 -3.01
CA ASN A 215 -16.40 14.39 -1.74
C ASN A 215 -17.72 14.30 -0.95
N ALA A 216 -18.48 15.39 -0.87
CA ALA A 216 -19.81 15.37 -0.26
C ALA A 216 -20.77 14.47 -1.04
N THR A 217 -20.75 14.56 -2.38
CA THR A 217 -21.54 13.69 -3.27
C THR A 217 -21.23 12.22 -3.04
N PHE A 218 -19.94 11.85 -3.00
CA PHE A 218 -19.49 10.47 -2.78
C PHE A 218 -20.04 9.92 -1.47
N LYS A 219 -19.96 10.68 -0.37
CA LYS A 219 -20.45 10.22 0.94
C LYS A 219 -21.95 9.91 0.92
N ILE A 220 -22.74 10.78 0.29
CA ILE A 220 -24.19 10.59 0.17
C ILE A 220 -24.49 9.38 -0.70
N PHE A 221 -23.87 9.29 -1.88
CA PHE A 221 -24.14 8.21 -2.81
C PHE A 221 -23.63 6.86 -2.27
N GLU A 222 -22.52 6.83 -1.53
CA GLU A 222 -22.05 5.64 -0.84
C GLU A 222 -23.07 5.16 0.20
N LYS A 223 -23.67 6.07 0.96
CA LYS A 223 -24.74 5.73 1.91
C LYS A 223 -25.94 5.12 1.18
N ILE A 224 -26.43 5.77 0.10
CA ILE A 224 -27.54 5.28 -0.72
C ILE A 224 -27.24 3.89 -1.33
N TYR A 225 -26.01 3.69 -1.79
CA TYR A 225 -25.57 2.41 -2.35
C TYR A 225 -25.50 1.31 -1.27
N GLN A 226 -25.18 1.64 -0.02
CA GLN A 226 -25.13 0.66 1.07
C GLN A 226 -26.53 0.34 1.61
N ASP A 227 -27.45 1.29 1.55
CA ASP A 227 -28.83 1.13 1.99
C ASP A 227 -29.71 0.52 0.90
N LYS A 228 -30.00 -0.78 1.02
CA LYS A 228 -30.85 -1.52 0.07
C LYS A 228 -32.33 -1.13 0.13
N SER A 229 -32.77 -0.49 1.22
CA SER A 229 -34.14 -0.01 1.36
C SER A 229 -34.36 1.37 0.74
N HIS A 230 -33.28 2.11 0.47
CA HIS A 230 -33.36 3.45 -0.08
C HIS A 230 -33.95 3.44 -1.49
N VAL A 231 -34.92 4.30 -1.78
CA VAL A 231 -35.65 4.36 -3.07
C VAL A 231 -34.71 4.50 -4.27
N TYR A 232 -33.58 5.19 -4.07
CA TYR A 232 -32.57 5.45 -5.11
C TYR A 232 -31.37 4.48 -5.11
N HIS A 233 -31.41 3.38 -4.33
CA HIS A 233 -30.32 2.40 -4.25
C HIS A 233 -29.85 1.94 -5.63
N GLU A 234 -30.78 1.49 -6.49
CA GLU A 234 -30.52 0.96 -7.84
C GLU A 234 -29.99 2.02 -8.82
N LYS A 235 -30.05 3.31 -8.47
CA LYS A 235 -29.53 4.40 -9.31
C LYS A 235 -28.06 4.65 -9.07
N VAL A 236 -27.57 4.36 -7.87
CA VAL A 236 -26.17 4.50 -7.54
C VAL A 236 -25.47 3.17 -7.80
N SER A 237 -24.41 3.19 -8.61
CA SER A 237 -23.60 2.00 -8.88
C SER A 237 -22.19 2.14 -8.34
N LEU A 238 -21.48 1.02 -8.16
CA LEU A 238 -20.03 1.04 -7.88
C LEU A 238 -19.24 1.81 -8.93
N GLY A 239 -19.69 1.77 -10.20
CA GLY A 239 -19.10 2.56 -11.28
C GLY A 239 -19.21 4.06 -11.00
N THR A 240 -20.41 4.52 -10.64
CA THR A 240 -20.69 5.91 -10.26
C THR A 240 -19.82 6.35 -9.09
N LEU A 241 -19.71 5.53 -8.04
CA LEU A 241 -18.87 5.83 -6.86
C LEU A 241 -17.39 5.93 -7.22
N PHE A 242 -16.90 5.04 -8.08
CA PHE A 242 -15.53 5.08 -8.56
C PHE A 242 -15.25 6.35 -9.38
N ASP A 243 -16.16 6.72 -10.27
CA ASP A 243 -16.02 7.90 -11.11
C ASP A 243 -16.04 9.19 -10.28
N LEU A 244 -16.90 9.28 -9.25
CA LEU A 244 -16.89 10.37 -8.27
C LEU A 244 -15.57 10.48 -7.51
N LYS A 245 -14.98 9.34 -7.13
CA LYS A 245 -13.69 9.32 -6.44
C LYS A 245 -12.56 9.78 -7.36
N LEU A 246 -12.59 9.43 -8.64
CA LEU A 246 -11.64 9.96 -9.62
C LEU A 246 -11.79 11.46 -9.81
N LEU A 247 -13.02 11.97 -9.89
CA LEU A 247 -13.29 13.41 -10.00
C LEU A 247 -12.80 14.19 -8.77
N ALA A 248 -13.00 13.64 -7.58
CA ALA A 248 -12.49 14.23 -6.34
C ALA A 248 -10.96 14.34 -6.31
N LEU A 249 -10.24 13.42 -6.96
CA LEU A 249 -8.78 13.43 -7.07
C LEU A 249 -8.24 14.38 -8.15
N LYS A 250 -9.07 14.78 -9.11
CA LYS A 250 -8.69 15.69 -10.21
C LYS A 250 -8.72 17.17 -9.81
N LYS A 251 -9.43 17.51 -8.72
CA LYS A 251 -9.64 18.86 -8.23
C LYS A 251 -8.45 19.34 -7.38
#